data_AF-A0A7V7CVU0-F1
#
_entry.id   AF-A0A7V7CVU0-F1
#
_cell.length_a   1.000
_cell.length_b   1.000
_cell.length_c   1.000
_cell.angle_alpha   90.00
_cell.angle_beta   90.00
_cell.angle_gamma   90.00
#
_symmetry.space_group_name_H-M   'P 1'
#
loop_
_entity.id
_entity.type
_entity.pdbx_description
1 polymer ?
#
loop_
_entity_poly.entity_id
_entity_poly.type
_entity_poly.pdbx_seq_one_letter_code
_entity_poly.pdbx_strand_id
1 'polypeptide(L)'
;AELFTDFYLHDDGFGRILIYDLGLTAGQTGRLIQRLTEMETYRAMALLAFPAARRLGPQLTQLDSTLTQIVAAMAGPPGETADRQLLDRLITLAAEAEHRGAEHGYRFSAARAYYGLVAKRIQDLREERITGMQTIIEFMDRRLGPAMSTIDSIVHRHASLSQRIARAADLLRTRVDIALDEKNRDLLRSMDRRAALQLRLQETVEGLSVVAISYYLLGLLGYLAKGLKAIGLHLDTDLVGMIGLPVVAGLVMLGVRRVRNAIGHGKDEA
;
A
#
# COMPACT_ATOMS: atom_id res chain seq x y z
N ALA A 1 60.94 -0.04 -9.07
CA ALA A 1 60.68 -1.23 -9.90
C ALA A 1 59.71 -0.82 -10.99
N GLU A 2 59.83 -1.43 -12.15
CA GLU A 2 58.90 -1.26 -13.27
C GLU A 2 58.00 -2.48 -13.37
N LEU A 3 56.77 -2.28 -13.85
CA LEU A 3 55.77 -3.32 -13.93
C LEU A 3 55.16 -3.37 -15.32
N PHE A 4 55.10 -4.57 -15.87
CA PHE A 4 54.59 -4.82 -17.21
C PHE A 4 53.57 -5.95 -17.15
N THR A 5 52.43 -5.74 -17.78
CA THR A 5 51.36 -6.73 -17.88
C THR A 5 50.58 -6.43 -19.16
N ASP A 6 50.17 -7.47 -19.87
CA ASP A 6 49.30 -7.35 -21.03
C ASP A 6 47.81 -7.46 -20.63
N PHE A 7 47.52 -7.82 -19.38
CA PHE A 7 46.18 -8.11 -18.87
C PHE A 7 45.38 -9.11 -19.71
N TYR A 8 46.07 -9.94 -20.49
CA TYR A 8 45.46 -11.04 -21.22
C TYR A 8 45.47 -12.30 -20.37
N LEU A 9 44.42 -13.11 -20.53
CA LEU A 9 44.46 -14.49 -20.10
C LEU A 9 45.14 -15.28 -21.21
N HIS A 10 46.21 -16.00 -20.88
CA HIS A 10 46.87 -16.88 -21.84
C HIS A 10 46.22 -18.26 -21.87
N ASP A 11 46.67 -19.12 -22.78
CA ASP A 11 46.10 -20.46 -23.01
C ASP A 11 46.15 -21.38 -21.78
N ASP A 12 47.03 -21.08 -20.82
CA ASP A 12 47.15 -21.76 -19.53
C ASP A 12 46.12 -21.29 -18.48
N GLY A 13 45.32 -20.26 -18.81
CA GLY A 13 44.34 -19.67 -17.91
C GLY A 13 44.92 -18.67 -16.91
N PHE A 14 46.20 -18.30 -17.04
CA PHE A 14 46.87 -17.35 -16.15
C PHE A 14 47.11 -16.01 -16.84
N GLY A 15 47.02 -14.93 -16.07
CA GLY A 15 47.56 -13.63 -16.44
C GLY A 15 49.04 -13.53 -16.03
N ARG A 16 49.81 -12.67 -16.71
CA ARG A 16 51.23 -12.49 -16.43
C ARG A 16 51.55 -11.05 -16.05
N ILE A 17 52.33 -10.91 -15.00
CA ILE A 17 52.87 -9.62 -14.55
C ILE A 17 54.38 -9.81 -14.41
N LEU A 18 55.14 -9.03 -15.16
CA LEU A 18 56.58 -8.93 -15.05
C LEU A 18 56.93 -7.75 -14.13
N ILE A 19 57.77 -8.02 -13.14
CA ILE A 19 58.30 -7.00 -12.22
C ILE A 19 59.79 -6.90 -12.48
N TYR A 20 60.24 -5.75 -12.98
CA TYR A 20 61.65 -5.43 -13.10
C TYR A 20 62.10 -4.69 -11.84
N ASP A 21 62.90 -5.37 -11.01
CA ASP A 21 63.37 -4.81 -9.76
C ASP A 21 64.47 -3.76 -10.00
N LEU A 22 64.27 -2.56 -9.42
CA LEU A 22 65.19 -1.42 -9.50
C LEU A 22 65.72 -1.04 -8.11
N GLY A 23 66.00 -2.04 -7.26
CA GLY A 23 66.57 -1.84 -5.93
C GLY A 23 65.56 -1.91 -4.79
N LEU A 24 64.52 -2.75 -4.91
CA LEU A 24 63.59 -3.03 -3.84
C LEU A 24 64.24 -3.90 -2.75
N THR A 25 63.93 -3.59 -1.50
CA THR A 25 64.19 -4.49 -0.36
C THR A 25 63.24 -5.69 -0.41
N ALA A 26 63.62 -6.83 0.19
CA ALA A 26 62.78 -8.03 0.25
C ALA A 26 61.36 -7.75 0.78
N GLY A 27 61.23 -6.88 1.80
CA GLY A 27 59.94 -6.48 2.33
C GLY A 27 59.11 -5.60 1.37
N GLN A 28 59.75 -4.75 0.57
CA GLN A 28 59.07 -3.99 -0.48
C GLN A 28 58.61 -4.91 -1.61
N THR A 29 59.45 -5.85 -2.03
CA THR A 29 59.13 -6.85 -3.06
C THR A 29 57.94 -7.71 -2.63
N GLY A 30 57.93 -8.22 -1.39
CA GLY A 30 56.80 -8.98 -0.86
C GLY A 30 55.49 -8.20 -0.85
N ARG A 31 55.51 -6.95 -0.39
CA ARG A 31 54.31 -6.09 -0.41
C ARG A 31 53.84 -5.75 -1.82
N LEU A 32 54.76 -5.54 -2.76
CA LEU A 32 54.42 -5.29 -4.16
C LEU A 32 53.71 -6.49 -4.77
N ILE A 33 54.30 -7.69 -4.64
CA ILE A 33 53.71 -8.94 -5.14
C ILE A 33 52.33 -9.16 -4.50
N GLN A 34 52.22 -9.05 -3.17
CA GLN A 34 50.95 -9.21 -2.47
C GLN A 34 49.88 -8.25 -2.99
N ARG A 35 50.21 -6.96 -3.18
CA ARG A 35 49.25 -5.97 -3.69
C ARG A 35 48.77 -6.31 -5.10
N LEU A 36 49.66 -6.77 -5.97
CA LEU A 36 49.32 -7.14 -7.34
C LEU A 36 48.44 -8.39 -7.38
N THR A 37 48.78 -9.42 -6.59
CA THR A 37 47.97 -10.64 -6.47
C THR A 37 46.59 -10.33 -5.89
N GLU A 38 46.52 -9.52 -4.83
CA GLU A 38 45.25 -9.10 -4.24
C GLU A 38 44.42 -8.28 -5.25
N MET A 39 45.03 -7.34 -5.96
CA MET A 39 44.36 -6.54 -6.99
C MET A 39 43.72 -7.42 -8.06
N GLU A 40 44.46 -8.39 -8.63
CA GLU A 40 43.93 -9.31 -9.64
C GLU A 40 42.84 -10.22 -9.09
N THR A 41 43.00 -10.69 -7.84
CA THR A 41 41.99 -11.52 -7.17
C THR A 41 40.69 -10.72 -6.97
N TYR A 42 40.77 -9.49 -6.45
CA TYR A 42 39.60 -8.63 -6.27
C TYR A 42 38.98 -8.20 -7.60
N ARG A 43 39.78 -7.95 -8.64
CA ARG A 43 39.28 -7.68 -10.01
C ARG A 43 38.45 -8.85 -10.53
N ALA A 44 38.97 -10.06 -10.43
CA ALA A 44 38.26 -11.26 -10.87
C ALA A 44 36.95 -11.46 -10.07
N MET A 45 37.00 -11.32 -8.74
CA MET A 45 35.83 -11.45 -7.88
C MET A 45 34.76 -10.37 -8.14
N ALA A 46 35.15 -9.13 -8.44
CA ALA A 46 34.22 -8.08 -8.82
C ALA A 46 33.50 -8.42 -10.15
N LEU A 47 34.23 -8.94 -11.14
CA LEU A 47 33.69 -9.29 -12.45
C LEU A 47 32.71 -10.48 -12.42
N LEU A 48 32.74 -11.31 -11.37
CA LEU A 48 31.77 -12.40 -11.21
C LEU A 48 30.31 -11.91 -11.15
N ALA A 49 30.07 -10.66 -10.75
CA ALA A 49 28.73 -10.08 -10.72
C ALA A 49 28.23 -9.61 -12.11
N PHE A 50 29.12 -9.33 -13.05
CA PHE A 50 28.77 -8.71 -14.32
C PHE A 50 27.82 -9.56 -15.20
N PRO A 51 28.00 -10.88 -15.36
CA PRO A 51 27.05 -11.71 -16.10
C PRO A 51 25.65 -11.73 -15.49
N ALA A 52 25.55 -11.70 -14.16
CA ALA A 52 24.26 -11.62 -13.47
C ALA A 52 23.56 -10.28 -13.74
N ALA A 53 24.29 -9.17 -13.68
CA ALA A 53 23.75 -7.85 -14.03
C ALA A 53 23.23 -7.80 -15.48
N ARG A 54 23.97 -8.38 -16.44
CA ARG A 54 23.54 -8.45 -17.84
C ARG A 54 22.26 -9.25 -18.05
N ARG A 55 22.05 -10.33 -17.28
CA ARG A 55 20.81 -11.14 -17.35
C ARG A 55 19.63 -10.43 -16.70
N LEU A 56 19.87 -9.73 -15.58
CA LEU A 56 18.83 -9.02 -14.85
C LEU A 56 18.33 -7.77 -15.61
N GLY A 57 19.18 -7.14 -16.43
CA GLY A 57 18.81 -5.94 -17.19
C GLY A 57 17.53 -6.04 -18.03
N PRO A 58 17.42 -7.00 -18.97
CA PRO A 58 16.21 -7.22 -19.75
C PRO A 58 14.99 -7.59 -18.88
N GLN A 59 15.20 -8.37 -17.83
CA GLN A 59 14.16 -8.78 -16.88
C GLN A 59 13.55 -7.56 -16.17
N LEU A 60 14.38 -6.63 -15.69
CA LEU A 60 13.90 -5.38 -15.08
C LEU A 60 13.15 -4.52 -16.09
N THR A 61 13.59 -4.47 -17.35
CA THR A 61 12.87 -3.74 -18.41
C THR A 61 11.45 -4.31 -18.62
N GLN A 62 11.29 -5.63 -18.57
CA GLN A 62 9.98 -6.26 -18.67
C GLN A 62 9.10 -5.93 -17.46
N LEU A 63 9.63 -6.01 -16.24
CA LEU A 63 8.87 -5.65 -15.04
C LEU A 63 8.45 -4.17 -15.05
N ASP A 64 9.33 -3.29 -15.53
CA ASP A 64 9.04 -1.85 -15.66
C ASP A 64 7.91 -1.57 -16.65
N SER A 65 7.89 -2.28 -17.78
CA SER A 65 6.81 -2.15 -18.77
C SER A 65 5.49 -2.67 -18.21
N THR A 66 5.49 -3.78 -17.46
CA THR A 66 4.31 -4.28 -16.76
C THR A 66 3.81 -3.28 -15.72
N LEU A 67 4.70 -2.68 -14.91
CA LEU A 67 4.32 -1.64 -13.96
C LEU A 67 3.67 -0.45 -14.67
N THR A 68 4.26 -0.01 -15.78
CA THR A 68 3.74 1.11 -16.58
C THR A 68 2.33 0.83 -17.09
N GLN A 69 2.07 -0.40 -17.54
CA GLN A 69 0.71 -0.83 -17.94
C GLN A 69 -0.27 -0.83 -16.78
N ILE A 70 0.14 -1.29 -15.58
CA ILE A 70 -0.72 -1.28 -14.38
C ILE A 70 -1.06 0.17 -14.01
N VAL A 71 -0.07 1.05 -13.92
CA VAL A 71 -0.27 2.46 -13.58
C VAL A 71 -1.15 3.17 -14.61
N ALA A 72 -0.98 2.88 -15.90
CA ALA A 72 -1.85 3.41 -16.94
C ALA A 72 -3.32 2.93 -16.79
N ALA A 73 -3.53 1.66 -16.43
CA ALA A 73 -4.86 1.13 -16.18
C ALA A 73 -5.51 1.73 -14.91
N MET A 74 -4.72 2.08 -13.89
CA MET A 74 -5.21 2.78 -12.70
C MET A 74 -5.78 4.18 -13.02
N ALA A 75 -5.30 4.83 -14.09
CA ALA A 75 -5.82 6.12 -14.53
C ALA A 75 -7.20 6.03 -15.22
N GLY A 76 -7.67 4.82 -15.56
CA GLY A 76 -9.03 4.60 -16.08
C GLY A 76 -10.12 4.84 -15.04
N PRO A 77 -11.42 4.73 -15.41
CA PRO A 77 -12.52 4.91 -14.45
C PRO A 77 -12.47 3.86 -13.32
N PRO A 78 -12.86 4.24 -12.08
CA PRO A 78 -12.83 3.35 -10.93
C PRO A 78 -13.83 2.19 -11.09
N GLY A 79 -13.47 1.02 -10.57
CA GLY A 79 -14.33 -0.15 -10.66
C GLY A 79 -13.83 -1.29 -9.76
N GLU A 80 -14.70 -1.78 -8.87
CA GLU A 80 -14.34 -2.74 -7.81
C GLU A 80 -13.61 -4.00 -8.34
N THR A 81 -14.11 -4.60 -9.42
CA THR A 81 -13.48 -5.78 -10.03
C THR A 81 -12.16 -5.44 -10.72
N ALA A 82 -12.09 -4.29 -11.40
CA ALA A 82 -10.89 -3.85 -12.10
C ALA A 82 -9.76 -3.50 -11.12
N ASP A 83 -10.08 -2.78 -10.04
CA ASP A 83 -9.12 -2.39 -9.02
C ASP A 83 -8.57 -3.61 -8.25
N ARG A 84 -9.40 -4.61 -7.95
CA ARG A 84 -8.93 -5.89 -7.38
C ARG A 84 -7.98 -6.64 -8.31
N GLN A 85 -8.29 -6.69 -9.61
CA GLN A 85 -7.41 -7.33 -10.60
C GLN A 85 -6.07 -6.59 -10.74
N LEU A 86 -6.09 -5.26 -10.69
CA LEU A 86 -4.86 -4.46 -10.70
C LEU A 86 -4.01 -4.70 -9.45
N LEU A 87 -4.64 -4.87 -8.29
CA LEU A 87 -3.95 -5.14 -7.03
C LEU A 87 -3.26 -6.50 -7.07
N ASP A 88 -3.94 -7.54 -7.54
CA ASP A 88 -3.38 -8.89 -7.66
C ASP A 88 -2.18 -8.93 -8.63
N ARG A 89 -2.31 -8.25 -9.79
CA ARG A 89 -1.20 -8.08 -10.74
C ARG A 89 -0.02 -7.35 -10.11
N LEU A 90 -0.27 -6.33 -9.30
CA LEU A 90 0.77 -5.56 -8.66
C LEU A 90 1.48 -6.34 -7.55
N ILE A 91 0.74 -7.15 -6.77
CA ILE A 91 1.32 -8.06 -5.77
C ILE A 91 2.22 -9.10 -6.45
N THR A 92 1.75 -9.69 -7.56
CA THR A 92 2.54 -10.63 -8.35
C THR A 92 3.81 -9.97 -8.88
N LEU A 93 3.70 -8.75 -9.42
CA LEU A 93 4.84 -7.99 -9.91
C LEU A 93 5.84 -7.66 -8.80
N ALA A 94 5.36 -7.29 -7.61
CA ALA A 94 6.20 -7.03 -6.44
C ALA A 94 6.98 -8.27 -6.03
N ALA A 95 6.30 -9.42 -5.95
CA ALA A 95 6.93 -10.70 -5.62
C ALA A 95 8.00 -11.10 -6.64
N GLU A 96 7.73 -10.92 -7.94
CA GLU A 96 8.70 -11.21 -9.00
C GLU A 96 9.91 -10.28 -8.96
N ALA A 97 9.70 -8.98 -8.70
CA ALA A 97 10.77 -8.00 -8.55
C ALA A 97 11.66 -8.30 -7.33
N GLU A 98 11.07 -8.66 -6.18
CA GLU A 98 11.81 -9.03 -4.98
C GLU A 98 12.59 -10.33 -5.17
N HIS A 99 11.98 -11.37 -5.74
CA HIS A 99 12.65 -12.64 -5.98
C HIS A 99 13.91 -12.47 -6.84
N ARG A 100 13.81 -11.72 -7.95
CA ARG A 100 14.94 -11.45 -8.85
C ARG A 100 16.02 -10.56 -8.22
N GLY A 101 15.63 -9.65 -7.34
CA GLY A 101 16.58 -8.79 -6.61
C GLY A 101 17.35 -9.56 -5.53
N ALA A 102 16.63 -10.38 -4.75
CA ALA A 102 17.20 -11.15 -3.64
C ALA A 102 18.26 -12.15 -4.10
N GLU A 103 18.09 -12.76 -5.27
CA GLU A 103 19.04 -13.75 -5.82
C GLU A 103 20.46 -13.17 -6.04
N HIS A 104 20.57 -11.85 -6.28
CA HIS A 104 21.83 -11.24 -6.73
C HIS A 104 22.32 -10.09 -5.84
N GLY A 105 21.51 -9.61 -4.89
CA GLY A 105 21.82 -8.46 -4.04
C GLY A 105 23.17 -8.58 -3.30
N TYR A 106 23.43 -9.72 -2.66
CA TYR A 106 24.71 -9.97 -1.96
C TYR A 106 25.90 -9.88 -2.93
N ARG A 107 25.76 -10.49 -4.12
CA ARG A 107 26.83 -10.54 -5.13
C ARG A 107 27.14 -9.17 -5.72
N PHE A 108 26.13 -8.33 -5.93
CA PHE A 108 26.32 -6.94 -6.39
C PHE A 108 26.98 -6.07 -5.31
N SER A 109 26.56 -6.21 -4.05
CA SER A 109 27.18 -5.50 -2.93
C SER A 109 28.66 -5.91 -2.77
N ALA A 110 28.95 -7.21 -2.81
CA ALA A 110 30.31 -7.73 -2.77
C ALA A 110 31.17 -7.22 -3.93
N ALA A 111 30.62 -7.20 -5.16
CA ALA A 111 31.36 -6.68 -6.32
C ALA A 111 31.76 -5.20 -6.16
N ARG A 112 30.87 -4.36 -5.60
CA ARG A 112 31.20 -2.95 -5.29
C ARG A 112 32.32 -2.85 -4.24
N ALA A 113 32.26 -3.68 -3.20
CA ALA A 113 33.32 -3.73 -2.18
C ALA A 113 34.67 -4.16 -2.78
N TYR A 114 34.69 -5.20 -3.62
CA TYR A 114 35.90 -5.66 -4.30
C TYR A 114 36.45 -4.60 -5.26
N TYR A 115 35.60 -3.89 -6.00
CA TYR A 115 36.04 -2.78 -6.83
C TYR A 115 36.72 -1.67 -6.02
N GLY A 116 36.18 -1.34 -4.84
CA GLY A 116 36.83 -0.41 -3.91
C GLY A 116 38.19 -0.91 -3.43
N LEU A 117 38.35 -2.22 -3.18
CA LEU A 117 39.65 -2.80 -2.84
C LEU A 117 40.65 -2.75 -4.00
N VAL A 118 40.21 -3.00 -5.24
CA VAL A 118 41.04 -2.81 -6.45
C VAL A 118 41.55 -1.38 -6.53
N ALA A 119 40.66 -0.40 -6.43
CA ALA A 119 41.02 1.02 -6.48
C ALA A 119 42.03 1.39 -5.38
N LYS A 120 41.81 0.90 -4.15
CA LYS A 120 42.74 1.10 -3.03
C LYS A 120 44.12 0.49 -3.30
N ARG A 121 44.17 -0.72 -3.87
CA ARG A 121 45.45 -1.36 -4.21
C ARG A 121 46.21 -0.62 -5.29
N ILE A 122 45.53 -0.14 -6.31
CA ILE A 122 46.13 0.69 -7.37
C ILE A 122 46.70 1.99 -6.77
N GLN A 123 45.94 2.67 -5.90
CA GLN A 123 46.44 3.86 -5.20
C GLN A 123 47.67 3.55 -4.33
N ASP A 124 47.67 2.42 -3.63
CA ASP A 124 48.79 1.98 -2.80
C ASP A 124 50.06 1.67 -3.61
N LEU A 125 49.93 1.32 -4.91
CA LEU A 125 51.08 1.10 -5.82
C LEU A 125 51.83 2.40 -6.09
N ARG A 126 51.17 3.57 -6.02
CA ARG A 126 51.74 4.88 -6.37
C ARG A 126 52.42 4.84 -7.73
N GLU A 127 51.69 4.31 -8.72
CA GLU A 127 52.24 4.16 -10.06
C GLU A 127 52.60 5.51 -10.68
N GLU A 128 53.74 5.54 -11.36
CA GLU A 128 54.16 6.66 -12.18
C GLU A 128 54.14 6.22 -13.64
N ARG A 129 53.82 7.16 -14.53
CA ARG A 129 53.68 6.86 -15.95
C ARG A 129 55.06 6.63 -16.56
N ILE A 130 55.21 5.48 -17.23
CA ILE A 130 56.30 5.25 -18.18
C ILE A 130 55.89 5.87 -19.53
N THR A 131 56.72 6.75 -20.09
CA THR A 131 56.40 7.47 -21.34
C THR A 131 56.04 6.48 -22.46
N GLY A 132 54.91 6.73 -23.13
CA GLY A 132 54.40 5.86 -24.20
C GLY A 132 53.60 4.63 -23.74
N MET A 133 53.46 4.42 -22.44
CA MET A 133 52.78 3.26 -21.86
C MET A 133 51.53 3.65 -21.08
N GLN A 134 50.53 2.77 -21.06
CA GLN A 134 49.33 2.93 -20.26
C GLN A 134 49.59 2.47 -18.82
N THR A 135 49.05 3.21 -17.85
CA THR A 135 49.10 2.86 -16.42
C THR A 135 48.05 1.80 -16.07
N ILE A 136 48.20 1.13 -14.92
CA ILE A 136 47.21 0.13 -14.47
C ILE A 136 45.87 0.81 -14.21
N ILE A 137 45.84 2.00 -13.59
CA ILE A 137 44.60 2.73 -13.32
C ILE A 137 43.84 3.03 -14.61
N GLU A 138 44.51 3.51 -15.66
CA GLU A 138 43.87 3.83 -16.94
C GLU A 138 43.34 2.59 -17.65
N PHE A 139 44.04 1.46 -17.53
CA PHE A 139 43.55 0.20 -18.06
C PHE A 139 42.30 -0.27 -17.29
N MET A 140 42.35 -0.23 -15.95
CA MET A 140 41.26 -0.66 -15.09
C MET A 140 40.02 0.22 -15.24
N ASP A 141 40.17 1.53 -15.35
CA ASP A 141 39.05 2.44 -15.61
C ASP A 141 38.34 2.13 -16.92
N ARG A 142 39.08 1.70 -17.97
CA ARG A 142 38.50 1.37 -19.28
C ARG A 142 37.94 -0.05 -19.36
N ARG A 143 38.46 -1.00 -18.59
CA ARG A 143 38.13 -2.44 -18.71
C ARG A 143 37.29 -3.00 -17.56
N LEU A 144 37.50 -2.52 -16.34
CA LEU A 144 36.72 -2.89 -15.16
C LEU A 144 35.59 -1.88 -14.90
N GLY A 145 35.87 -0.59 -15.07
CA GLY A 145 34.93 0.52 -14.84
C GLY A 145 33.56 0.31 -15.51
N PRO A 146 33.46 0.03 -16.82
CA PRO A 146 32.16 -0.15 -17.49
C PRO A 146 31.32 -1.32 -16.94
N ALA A 147 31.98 -2.41 -16.53
CA ALA A 147 31.29 -3.54 -15.91
C ALA A 147 30.70 -3.16 -14.55
N MET A 148 31.45 -2.40 -13.74
CA MET A 148 30.99 -1.88 -12.45
C MET A 148 29.85 -0.87 -12.61
N SER A 149 29.96 0.07 -13.57
CA SER A 149 28.89 1.01 -13.89
C SER A 149 27.61 0.31 -14.34
N THR A 150 27.73 -0.81 -15.06
CA THR A 150 26.57 -1.64 -15.42
C THR A 150 25.93 -2.26 -14.18
N ILE A 151 26.71 -2.86 -13.28
CA ILE A 151 26.21 -3.45 -12.03
C ILE A 151 25.49 -2.38 -11.21
N ASP A 152 26.12 -1.22 -11.02
CA ASP A 152 25.54 -0.10 -10.29
C ASP A 152 24.23 0.38 -10.93
N SER A 153 24.19 0.51 -12.25
CA SER A 153 22.97 0.91 -12.98
C SER A 153 21.82 -0.09 -12.76
N ILE A 154 22.12 -1.39 -12.74
CA ILE A 154 21.12 -2.44 -12.49
C ILE A 154 20.60 -2.38 -11.06
N VAL A 155 21.47 -2.20 -10.07
CA VAL A 155 21.08 -2.03 -8.65
C VAL A 155 20.17 -0.81 -8.48
N HIS A 156 20.53 0.33 -9.06
CA HIS A 156 19.69 1.53 -8.97
C HIS A 156 18.35 1.36 -9.69
N ARG A 157 18.32 0.71 -10.86
CA ARG A 157 17.08 0.42 -11.58
C ARG A 157 16.15 -0.50 -10.78
N HIS A 158 16.69 -1.55 -10.16
CA HIS A 158 15.91 -2.45 -9.30
C HIS A 158 15.33 -1.73 -8.08
N ALA A 159 16.13 -0.90 -7.39
CA ALA A 159 15.66 -0.10 -6.25
C ALA A 159 14.55 0.89 -6.67
N SER A 160 14.74 1.59 -7.80
CA SER A 160 13.74 2.52 -8.34
C SER A 160 12.43 1.82 -8.74
N LEU A 161 12.51 0.65 -9.38
CA LEU A 161 11.35 -0.18 -9.70
C LEU A 161 10.59 -0.56 -8.44
N SER A 162 11.27 -1.08 -7.43
CA SER A 162 10.66 -1.50 -6.15
C SER A 162 9.93 -0.34 -5.46
N GLN A 163 10.54 0.85 -5.43
CA GLN A 163 9.90 2.06 -4.90
C GLN A 163 8.66 2.48 -5.71
N ARG A 164 8.70 2.37 -7.05
CA ARG A 164 7.55 2.69 -7.90
C ARG A 164 6.41 1.68 -7.72
N ILE A 165 6.72 0.39 -7.54
CA ILE A 165 5.73 -0.64 -7.21
C ILE A 165 5.05 -0.32 -5.89
N ALA A 166 5.82 0.00 -4.84
CA ALA A 166 5.27 0.36 -3.53
C ALA A 166 4.33 1.58 -3.62
N ARG A 167 4.76 2.64 -4.31
CA ARG A 167 3.90 3.82 -4.54
C ARG A 167 2.61 3.49 -5.30
N ALA A 168 2.70 2.65 -6.34
CA ALA A 168 1.51 2.22 -7.07
C ALA A 168 0.54 1.43 -6.18
N ALA A 169 1.08 0.60 -5.26
CA ALA A 169 0.28 -0.18 -4.32
C ALA A 169 -0.46 0.73 -3.33
N ASP A 170 0.23 1.72 -2.77
CA ASP A 170 -0.37 2.68 -1.85
C ASP A 170 -1.48 3.51 -2.51
N LEU A 171 -1.26 3.95 -3.75
CA LEU A 171 -2.27 4.69 -4.52
C LEU A 171 -3.50 3.83 -4.81
N LEU A 172 -3.28 2.57 -5.22
CA LEU A 172 -4.39 1.65 -5.52
C LEU A 172 -5.18 1.30 -4.26
N ARG A 173 -4.49 1.08 -3.14
CA ARG A 173 -5.13 0.86 -1.83
C ARG A 173 -5.98 2.06 -1.43
N THR A 174 -5.43 3.27 -1.51
CA THR A 174 -6.15 4.52 -1.22
C THR A 174 -7.41 4.64 -2.07
N ARG A 175 -7.33 4.31 -3.36
CA ARG A 175 -8.48 4.34 -4.26
C ARG A 175 -9.57 3.34 -3.84
N VAL A 176 -9.18 2.11 -3.49
CA VAL A 176 -10.10 1.07 -3.02
C VAL A 176 -10.79 1.50 -1.71
N ASP A 177 -10.03 2.07 -0.78
CA ASP A 177 -10.55 2.57 0.50
C ASP A 177 -11.59 3.68 0.27
N ILE A 178 -11.31 4.65 -0.61
CA ILE A 178 -12.28 5.71 -0.98
C ILE A 178 -13.56 5.11 -1.58
N ALA A 179 -13.44 4.14 -2.49
CA ALA A 179 -14.60 3.50 -3.12
C ALA A 179 -15.46 2.73 -2.09
N LEU A 180 -14.83 2.11 -1.09
CA LEU A 180 -15.53 1.44 0.02
C LEU A 180 -16.24 2.46 0.92
N ASP A 181 -15.59 3.57 1.25
CA ASP A 181 -16.17 4.64 2.06
C ASP A 181 -17.38 5.30 1.38
N GLU A 182 -17.30 5.53 0.06
CA GLU A 182 -18.45 6.02 -0.72
C GLU A 182 -19.63 5.04 -0.67
N LYS A 183 -19.37 3.73 -0.84
CA LYS A 183 -20.41 2.70 -0.68
C LYS A 183 -21.01 2.69 0.73
N ASN A 184 -20.18 2.77 1.76
CA ASN A 184 -20.64 2.80 3.15
C ASN A 184 -21.51 4.03 3.41
N ARG A 185 -21.11 5.20 2.91
CA ARG A 185 -21.89 6.43 3.03
C ARG A 185 -23.25 6.31 2.34
N ASP A 186 -23.31 5.74 1.14
CA ASP A 186 -24.56 5.57 0.42
C ASP A 186 -25.47 4.51 1.06
N LEU A 187 -24.88 3.46 1.64
CA LEU A 187 -25.61 2.48 2.45
C LEU A 187 -26.24 3.16 3.68
N LEU A 188 -25.48 3.94 4.43
CA LEU A 188 -25.97 4.68 5.61
C LEU A 188 -27.10 5.65 5.22
N ARG A 189 -26.95 6.42 4.14
CA ARG A 189 -28.02 7.30 3.63
C ARG A 189 -29.29 6.53 3.28
N SER A 190 -29.16 5.34 2.69
CA SER A 190 -30.31 4.48 2.39
C SER A 190 -30.99 3.94 3.66
N MET A 191 -30.21 3.70 4.73
CA MET A 191 -30.73 3.29 6.03
C MET A 191 -31.46 4.44 6.71
N ASP A 192 -30.87 5.64 6.75
CA ASP A 192 -31.49 6.84 7.33
C ASP A 192 -32.82 7.14 6.65
N ARG A 193 -32.87 7.06 5.31
CA ARG A 193 -34.11 7.26 4.56
C ARG A 193 -35.18 6.22 4.91
N ARG A 194 -34.79 4.96 5.07
CA ARG A 194 -35.70 3.88 5.48
C ARG A 194 -36.18 4.06 6.91
N ALA A 195 -35.30 4.42 7.84
CA ALA A 195 -35.64 4.71 9.23
C ALA A 195 -36.61 5.91 9.32
N ALA A 196 -36.35 6.99 8.59
CA ALA A 196 -37.23 8.15 8.53
C ALA A 196 -38.62 7.78 7.98
N LEU A 197 -38.69 6.91 6.96
CA LEU A 197 -39.96 6.41 6.43
C LEU A 197 -40.68 5.53 7.46
N GLN A 198 -39.97 4.66 8.16
CA GLN A 198 -40.52 3.84 9.23
C GLN A 198 -41.07 4.69 10.38
N LEU A 199 -40.38 5.76 10.77
CA LEU A 199 -40.86 6.71 11.77
C LEU A 199 -42.15 7.40 11.32
N ARG A 200 -42.23 7.87 10.07
CA ARG A 200 -43.46 8.47 9.54
C ARG A 200 -44.62 7.47 9.48
N LEU A 201 -44.36 6.24 9.06
CA LEU A 201 -45.39 5.19 9.07
C LEU A 201 -45.85 4.89 10.49
N GLN A 202 -44.93 4.82 11.45
CA GLN A 202 -45.27 4.63 12.86
C GLN A 202 -46.11 5.80 13.39
N GLU A 203 -45.73 7.05 13.13
CA GLU A 203 -46.52 8.23 13.50
C GLU A 203 -47.94 8.20 12.89
N THR A 204 -48.07 7.73 11.64
CA THR A 204 -49.40 7.60 11.01
C THR A 204 -50.26 6.52 11.67
N VAL A 205 -49.65 5.39 12.07
CA VAL A 205 -50.34 4.31 12.80
C VAL A 205 -50.72 4.76 14.21
N GLU A 206 -49.85 5.52 14.88
CA GLU A 206 -50.13 6.13 16.17
C GLU A 206 -51.33 7.08 16.07
N GLY A 207 -51.38 7.95 15.05
CA GLY A 207 -52.52 8.83 14.80
C GLY A 207 -53.84 8.05 14.61
N LEU A 208 -53.81 6.95 13.85
CA LEU A 208 -54.97 6.07 13.66
C LEU A 208 -55.38 5.39 14.97
N SER A 209 -54.42 5.00 15.82
CA SER A 209 -54.69 4.37 17.11
C SER A 209 -55.44 5.31 18.07
N VAL A 210 -55.14 6.61 18.05
CA VAL A 210 -55.88 7.62 18.85
C VAL A 210 -57.35 7.64 18.47
N VAL A 211 -57.67 7.57 17.18
CA VAL A 211 -59.05 7.51 16.69
C VAL A 211 -59.73 6.23 17.15
N ALA A 212 -59.09 5.08 16.96
CA ALA A 212 -59.63 3.79 17.36
C ALA A 212 -59.89 3.69 18.87
N ILE A 213 -58.90 4.06 19.70
CA ILE A 213 -59.02 4.05 21.17
C ILE A 213 -60.10 5.01 21.64
N SER A 214 -60.16 6.22 21.07
CA SER A 214 -61.18 7.21 21.43
C SER A 214 -62.59 6.70 21.14
N TYR A 215 -62.80 6.03 20.00
CA TYR A 215 -64.08 5.40 19.65
C TYR A 215 -64.48 4.30 20.64
N TYR A 216 -63.57 3.38 20.96
CA TYR A 216 -63.84 2.31 21.94
C TYR A 216 -64.13 2.85 23.34
N LEU A 217 -63.38 3.86 23.79
CA LEU A 217 -63.55 4.45 25.12
C LEU A 217 -64.87 5.21 25.24
N LEU A 218 -65.27 5.94 24.19
CA LEU A 218 -66.57 6.59 24.11
C LEU A 218 -67.72 5.57 24.15
N GLY A 219 -67.58 4.46 23.43
CA GLY A 219 -68.53 3.34 23.50
C GLY A 219 -68.66 2.77 24.91
N LEU A 220 -67.54 2.55 25.60
CA LEU A 220 -67.51 2.04 26.97
C LEU A 220 -68.19 2.99 27.96
N LEU A 221 -67.94 4.30 27.85
CA LEU A 221 -68.61 5.33 28.65
C LEU A 221 -70.11 5.38 28.36
N GLY A 222 -70.51 5.21 27.10
CA GLY A 222 -71.92 5.10 26.72
C GLY A 222 -72.63 3.91 27.39
N TYR A 223 -71.97 2.74 27.46
CA TYR A 223 -72.50 1.59 28.19
C TYR A 223 -72.55 1.83 29.70
N LEU A 224 -71.52 2.46 30.27
CA LEU A 224 -71.47 2.80 31.70
C LEU A 224 -72.61 3.77 32.08
N ALA A 225 -72.85 4.80 31.27
CA ALA A 225 -73.93 5.76 31.48
C ALA A 225 -75.31 5.10 31.44
N LYS A 226 -75.53 4.17 30.49
CA LYS A 226 -76.76 3.36 30.43
C LYS A 226 -76.92 2.47 31.67
N GLY A 227 -75.83 1.87 32.16
CA GLY A 227 -75.84 1.06 33.39
C GLY A 227 -76.15 1.88 34.65
N LEU A 228 -75.57 3.07 34.79
CA LEU A 228 -75.85 3.99 35.90
C LEU A 228 -77.28 4.53 35.89
N LYS A 229 -77.84 4.79 34.70
CA LYS A 229 -79.25 5.15 34.52
C LYS A 229 -80.19 4.04 34.98
N ALA A 230 -79.82 2.77 34.78
CA ALA A 230 -80.58 1.62 35.27
C ALA A 230 -80.55 1.47 36.81
N ILE A 231 -79.62 2.14 37.52
CA ILE A 231 -79.46 2.10 38.98
C ILE A 231 -80.13 3.34 39.65
N GLY A 232 -80.78 4.22 38.89
CA GLY A 232 -81.63 5.31 39.42
C GLY A 232 -80.99 6.71 39.43
N LEU A 233 -79.78 6.88 38.89
CA LEU A 233 -79.17 8.19 38.67
C LEU A 233 -79.69 8.77 37.35
N HIS A 234 -80.42 9.91 37.43
CA HIS A 234 -80.94 10.63 36.26
C HIS A 234 -79.82 11.40 35.54
N LEU A 235 -78.94 10.67 34.85
CA LEU A 235 -77.94 11.23 33.95
C LEU A 235 -78.55 11.41 32.56
N ASP A 236 -78.49 12.63 32.04
CA ASP A 236 -78.94 12.97 30.70
C ASP A 236 -77.96 12.39 29.67
N THR A 237 -78.34 11.25 29.10
CA THR A 237 -77.51 10.44 28.19
C THR A 237 -77.03 11.21 26.97
N ASP A 238 -77.76 12.24 26.53
CA ASP A 238 -77.41 13.05 25.35
C ASP A 238 -76.31 14.07 25.66
N LEU A 239 -76.32 14.66 26.87
CA LEU A 239 -75.24 15.53 27.36
C LEU A 239 -73.92 14.78 27.56
N VAL A 240 -73.99 13.53 28.04
CA VAL A 240 -72.81 12.67 28.21
C VAL A 240 -72.14 12.35 26.88
N GLY A 241 -72.92 12.16 25.81
CA GLY A 241 -72.37 11.96 24.46
C GLY A 241 -71.72 13.23 23.89
N MET A 242 -72.39 14.38 24.02
CA MET A 242 -71.93 15.66 23.48
C MET A 242 -70.64 16.16 24.15
N ILE A 243 -70.55 16.04 25.47
CA ILE A 243 -69.37 16.48 26.25
C ILE A 243 -68.30 15.39 26.27
N GLY A 244 -68.70 14.11 26.26
CA GLY A 244 -67.77 12.98 26.34
C GLY A 244 -66.83 12.87 25.14
N LEU A 245 -67.29 13.15 23.92
CA LEU A 245 -66.48 13.05 22.71
C LEU A 245 -65.22 13.96 22.75
N PRO A 246 -65.32 15.29 22.94
CA PRO A 246 -64.14 16.15 22.99
C PRO A 246 -63.25 15.88 24.20
N VAL A 247 -63.83 15.49 25.35
CA VAL A 247 -63.06 15.17 26.57
C VAL A 247 -62.24 13.89 26.39
N VAL A 248 -62.85 12.82 25.88
CA VAL A 248 -62.17 11.53 25.63
C VAL A 248 -61.08 11.71 24.58
N ALA A 249 -61.39 12.35 23.45
CA ALA A 249 -60.40 12.60 22.41
C ALA A 249 -59.21 13.43 22.93
N GLY A 250 -59.48 14.48 23.71
CA GLY A 250 -58.46 15.31 24.35
C GLY A 250 -57.60 14.51 25.34
N LEU A 251 -58.20 13.68 26.18
CA LEU A 251 -57.49 12.86 27.17
C LEU A 251 -56.60 11.79 26.51
N VAL A 252 -57.10 11.09 25.49
CA VAL A 252 -56.31 10.09 24.75
C VAL A 252 -55.15 10.77 24.02
N MET A 253 -55.39 11.92 23.38
CA MET A 253 -54.36 12.70 22.71
C MET A 253 -53.28 13.20 23.68
N LEU A 254 -53.66 13.70 24.86
CA LEU A 254 -52.73 14.13 25.91
C LEU A 254 -51.96 12.94 26.49
N GLY A 255 -52.61 11.79 26.70
CA GLY A 255 -51.99 10.56 27.17
C GLY A 255 -50.91 10.06 26.21
N VAL A 256 -51.23 9.94 24.93
CA VAL A 256 -50.28 9.53 23.89
C VAL A 256 -49.13 10.53 23.76
N ARG A 257 -49.41 11.84 23.77
CA ARG A 257 -48.36 12.88 23.76
C ARG A 257 -47.43 12.80 24.97
N ARG A 258 -47.97 12.52 26.17
CA ARG A 258 -47.19 12.41 27.40
C ARG A 258 -46.27 11.19 27.38
N VAL A 259 -46.77 10.04 26.92
CA VAL A 259 -45.97 8.82 26.74
C VAL A 259 -44.86 9.04 25.71
N ARG A 260 -45.17 9.69 24.60
CA ARG A 260 -44.17 10.05 23.57
C ARG A 260 -43.05 10.92 24.14
N ASN A 261 -43.39 11.96 24.91
CA ASN A 261 -42.39 12.85 25.51
C ASN A 261 -41.53 12.13 26.58
N ALA A 262 -42.09 11.15 27.29
CA ALA A 262 -41.33 10.34 28.26
C ALA A 262 -40.34 9.38 27.58
N ILE A 263 -40.72 8.80 26.42
CA ILE A 263 -39.85 7.88 25.66
C ILE A 263 -38.82 8.66 24.82
N GLY A 264 -39.17 9.83 24.29
CA GLY A 264 -38.28 10.70 23.52
C GLY A 264 -37.08 11.22 24.31
N HIS A 265 -37.22 11.44 25.62
CA HIS A 265 -36.12 11.86 26.49
C HIS A 265 -35.14 10.75 26.87
N GLY A 266 -35.46 9.47 26.62
CA GLY A 266 -34.56 8.35 26.93
C GLY A 266 -33.50 8.05 25.87
N LYS A 267 -33.48 8.79 24.74
CA LYS A 267 -32.53 8.56 23.63
C LYS A 267 -31.39 9.58 23.53
N ASP A 268 -31.42 10.67 24.30
CA ASP A 268 -30.38 11.70 24.26
C ASP A 268 -29.25 11.49 25.31
N GLU A 269 -29.27 10.39 26.08
CA GLU A 269 -28.25 10.08 27.11
C GLU A 269 -27.44 8.77 26.88
N ALA A 270 -27.37 8.25 25.65
CA ALA A 270 -26.52 7.08 25.33
C ALA A 270 -25.64 7.30 24.09
#